data_AF-A0A4U9HYH0-F1
#
_entry.id   AF-A0A4U9HYH0-F1
#
_cell.length_a   1.000
_cell.length_b   1.000
_cell.length_c   1.000
_cell.angle_alpha   90.00
_cell.angle_beta   90.00
_cell.angle_gamma   90.00
#
_symmetry.space_group_name_H-M   'P 1'
#
loop_
_entity.id
_entity.type
_entity.pdbx_description
1 polymer ?
#
loop_
_entity_poly.entity_id
_entity_poly.type
_entity_poly.pdbx_seq_one_letter_code
_entity_poly.pdbx_strand_id
1 'polypeptide(L)'
;MPPKAQRIPHALTAHGDTRIDNYYWLRDDTRSQPEVLDYLHDENDYGHRVMSTQQALQDRLLNEMVERVPQRDVSAPWSRNGYRYRHIYEPGNEYAIYQRQSVLCAEWEEWETLLDANQRASHSEFLYPGRDGRVAG
;
A
#
# COMPACT_ATOMS: atom_id res chain seq x y z
N MET A 1 -27.72 11.39 5.65
CA MET A 1 -28.03 10.19 6.46
C MET A 1 -27.06 9.09 6.05
N PRO A 2 -26.63 8.23 6.99
CA PRO A 2 -25.78 7.08 6.66
C PRO A 2 -26.54 6.11 5.75
N PRO A 3 -25.86 5.40 4.84
CA PRO A 3 -26.47 4.32 4.08
C PRO A 3 -26.90 3.20 5.03
N LYS A 4 -27.86 2.39 4.59
CA LYS A 4 -28.42 1.30 5.39
C LYS A 4 -28.29 0.00 4.62
N ALA A 5 -27.40 -0.87 5.09
CA ALA A 5 -27.25 -2.21 4.52
C ALA A 5 -28.57 -2.98 4.57
N GLN A 6 -28.86 -3.71 3.49
CA GLN A 6 -29.95 -4.66 3.46
C GLN A 6 -29.71 -5.76 4.50
N ARG A 7 -30.78 -6.23 5.13
CA ARG A 7 -30.73 -7.33 6.10
C ARG A 7 -31.21 -8.59 5.42
N ILE A 8 -30.27 -9.47 5.10
CA ILE A 8 -30.53 -10.76 4.45
C ILE A 8 -30.11 -11.85 5.44
N PRO A 9 -31.07 -12.50 6.13
CA PRO A 9 -30.74 -13.51 7.14
C PRO A 9 -29.94 -14.67 6.55
N HIS A 10 -28.72 -14.88 7.06
CA HIS A 10 -27.88 -16.02 6.71
C HIS A 10 -27.51 -16.81 7.97
N ALA A 11 -27.81 -18.11 7.98
CA ALA A 11 -27.56 -18.97 9.12
C ALA A 11 -26.13 -19.54 9.09
N LEU A 12 -25.37 -19.27 10.14
CA LEU A 12 -24.03 -19.81 10.37
C LEU A 12 -24.09 -20.82 11.51
N THR A 13 -23.74 -22.08 11.22
CA THR A 13 -23.74 -23.15 12.22
C THR A 13 -22.33 -23.63 12.49
N ALA A 14 -21.91 -23.58 13.75
CA ALA A 14 -20.61 -24.07 14.19
C ALA A 14 -20.72 -24.63 15.62
N HIS A 15 -20.04 -25.75 15.89
CA HIS A 15 -20.02 -26.41 17.21
C HIS A 15 -21.40 -26.69 17.82
N GLY A 16 -22.41 -26.95 16.98
CA GLY A 16 -23.78 -27.23 17.42
C GLY A 16 -24.62 -25.99 17.78
N ASP A 17 -24.10 -24.78 17.57
CA ASP A 17 -24.84 -23.52 17.73
C ASP A 17 -25.10 -22.86 16.36
N THR A 18 -26.26 -22.24 16.21
CA THR A 18 -26.68 -21.54 14.98
C THR A 18 -26.92 -20.07 15.28
N ARG A 19 -26.19 -19.21 14.58
CA ARG A 19 -26.33 -17.74 14.64
C ARG A 19 -26.80 -17.21 13.29
N ILE A 20 -27.64 -16.17 13.31
CA ILE A 20 -28.08 -15.48 12.10
C ILE A 20 -27.24 -14.22 11.91
N ASP A 21 -26.52 -14.16 10.79
CA ASP A 21 -25.83 -12.96 10.32
C ASP A 21 -26.67 -12.33 9.21
N ASN A 22 -27.18 -11.12 9.43
CA ASN A 22 -28.01 -10.40 8.44
C ASN A 22 -27.17 -9.73 7.33
N TYR A 23 -25.85 -9.72 7.47
CA TYR A 23 -24.93 -8.95 6.62
C TYR A 23 -23.87 -9.84 5.97
N TYR A 24 -24.02 -11.16 6.07
CA TYR A 24 -23.10 -12.11 5.45
C TYR A 24 -22.94 -11.90 3.94
N TRP A 25 -23.97 -11.36 3.28
CA TRP A 25 -23.97 -11.03 1.85
C TRP A 25 -22.93 -9.97 1.45
N LEU A 26 -22.44 -9.14 2.38
CA LEU A 26 -21.35 -8.19 2.12
C LEU A 26 -20.00 -8.89 1.91
N ARG A 27 -19.88 -10.16 2.31
CA ARG A 27 -18.69 -10.95 2.02
C ARG A 27 -18.76 -11.44 0.57
N ASP A 28 -17.92 -10.85 -0.26
CA ASP A 28 -17.69 -11.30 -1.63
C ASP A 28 -16.20 -11.66 -1.85
N ASP A 29 -15.91 -12.95 -1.94
CA ASP A 29 -14.54 -13.43 -2.13
C ASP A 29 -14.00 -13.03 -3.52
N THR A 30 -14.86 -12.81 -4.53
CA THR A 30 -14.46 -12.36 -5.88
C THR A 30 -14.27 -10.84 -5.98
N ARG A 31 -14.79 -10.07 -5.01
CA ARG A 31 -14.71 -8.59 -4.95
C ARG A 31 -15.26 -7.88 -6.19
N SER A 32 -16.35 -8.41 -6.75
CA SER A 32 -16.94 -7.94 -8.00
C SER A 32 -18.46 -7.89 -7.99
N GLN A 33 -19.11 -8.38 -6.92
CA GLN A 33 -20.57 -8.35 -6.80
C GLN A 33 -21.09 -6.90 -6.76
N PRO A 34 -21.95 -6.49 -7.72
CA PRO A 34 -22.41 -5.11 -7.83
C PRO A 34 -23.10 -4.60 -6.56
N GLU A 35 -23.95 -5.40 -5.93
CA GLU A 35 -24.69 -5.00 -4.72
C GLU A 35 -23.76 -4.66 -3.54
N VAL A 36 -22.63 -5.38 -3.44
CA VAL A 36 -21.62 -5.11 -2.41
C VAL A 36 -20.85 -3.83 -2.76
N LEU A 37 -20.43 -3.68 -4.01
CA LEU A 37 -19.70 -2.49 -4.47
C LEU A 37 -20.55 -1.21 -4.35
N ASP A 38 -21.82 -1.27 -4.73
CA ASP A 38 -22.76 -0.16 -4.61
C ASP A 38 -22.88 0.29 -3.14
N TYR A 39 -23.02 -0.65 -2.21
CA TYR A 39 -23.06 -0.32 -0.79
C TYR A 39 -21.75 0.30 -0.29
N LEU A 40 -20.60 -0.20 -0.75
CA LEU A 40 -19.30 0.39 -0.40
C LEU A 40 -19.12 1.80 -0.98
N HIS A 41 -19.61 2.06 -2.19
CA HIS A 41 -19.62 3.40 -2.78
C HIS A 41 -20.51 4.36 -1.98
N ASP A 42 -21.71 3.93 -1.59
CA ASP A 42 -22.60 4.71 -0.73
C ASP A 42 -21.96 5.07 0.61
N GLU A 43 -21.21 4.14 1.22
CA GLU A 43 -20.46 4.38 2.47
C GLU A 43 -19.31 5.36 2.26
N ASN A 44 -18.56 5.22 1.15
CA ASN A 44 -17.48 6.16 0.80
C ASN A 44 -18.02 7.58 0.60
N ASP A 45 -19.11 7.75 -0.16
CA ASP A 45 -19.74 9.05 -0.38
C ASP A 45 -20.26 9.68 0.90
N TYR A 46 -20.84 8.86 1.79
CA TYR A 46 -21.22 9.32 3.11
C TYR A 46 -20.01 9.77 3.93
N GLY A 47 -18.92 8.99 3.92
CA GLY A 47 -17.65 9.33 4.56
C GLY A 47 -17.09 10.67 4.07
N HIS A 48 -17.01 10.86 2.76
CA HIS A 48 -16.58 12.12 2.14
C HIS A 48 -17.45 13.30 2.57
N ARG A 49 -18.77 13.13 2.57
CA ARG A 49 -19.70 14.18 3.01
C ARG A 49 -19.50 14.55 4.47
N VAL A 50 -19.35 13.57 5.37
CA VAL A 50 -19.13 13.83 6.81
C VAL A 50 -17.78 14.51 7.05
N MET A 51 -16.75 14.11 6.31
CA MET A 51 -15.39 14.65 6.43
C MET A 51 -15.18 15.99 5.69
N SER A 52 -16.10 16.41 4.83
CA SER A 52 -15.95 17.58 3.95
C SER A 52 -15.55 18.87 4.69
N THR A 53 -16.08 19.11 5.89
CA THR A 53 -15.76 20.30 6.70
C THR A 53 -14.32 20.32 7.22
N GLN A 54 -13.63 19.18 7.18
CA GLN A 54 -12.28 19.01 7.71
C GLN A 54 -11.21 19.05 6.62
N GLN A 55 -11.58 19.32 5.35
CA GLN A 55 -10.63 19.28 4.23
C GLN A 55 -9.39 20.15 4.47
N ALA A 56 -9.57 21.38 4.95
CA ALA A 56 -8.45 22.28 5.25
C ALA A 56 -7.51 21.76 6.35
N LEU A 57 -8.03 20.97 7.31
CA LEU A 57 -7.21 20.31 8.32
C LEU A 57 -6.46 19.12 7.71
N GLN A 58 -7.12 18.33 6.86
CA GLN A 58 -6.51 17.20 6.16
C GLN A 58 -5.36 17.67 5.27
N ASP A 59 -5.58 18.71 4.46
CA ASP A 59 -4.56 19.27 3.56
C ASP A 59 -3.35 19.78 4.32
N ARG A 60 -3.56 20.47 5.45
CA ARG A 60 -2.47 20.94 6.31
C ARG A 60 -1.68 19.78 6.91
N LEU A 61 -2.36 18.77 7.46
CA LEU A 61 -1.69 17.60 8.04
C LEU A 61 -0.92 16.81 6.98
N LEU A 62 -1.48 16.66 5.78
CA LEU A 62 -0.82 16.02 4.65
C LEU A 62 0.47 16.78 4.30
N ASN A 63 0.40 18.10 4.13
CA ASN A 63 1.56 18.94 3.85
C ASN A 63 2.62 18.82 4.95
N GLU A 64 2.22 18.92 6.22
CA GLU A 64 3.15 18.75 7.35
C GLU A 64 3.83 17.38 7.37
N MET A 65 3.12 16.30 6.99
CA MET A 65 3.70 14.96 6.91
C MET A 65 4.70 14.87 5.75
N VAL A 66 4.34 15.38 4.58
CA VAL A 66 5.21 15.36 3.38
C VAL A 66 6.46 16.20 3.59
N GLU A 67 6.33 17.39 4.18
CA GLU A 67 7.47 18.29 4.47
C GLU A 67 8.50 17.68 5.43
N ARG A 68 8.07 16.75 6.31
CA ARG A 68 8.97 16.05 7.23
C ARG A 68 9.73 14.90 6.57
N VAL A 69 9.30 14.44 5.39
CA VAL A 69 9.97 13.37 4.66
C VAL A 69 11.03 13.99 3.73
N PRO A 70 12.30 13.55 3.82
CA PRO A 70 13.33 13.99 2.88
C PRO A 70 12.94 13.68 1.45
N GLN A 71 13.01 14.66 0.54
CA GLN A 71 12.75 14.43 -0.89
C GLN A 71 13.68 13.39 -1.51
N ARG A 72 14.89 13.27 -0.95
CA ARG A 72 15.85 12.23 -1.28
C ARG A 72 16.28 11.52 -0.01
N ASP A 73 16.08 10.21 0.03
CA ASP A 73 16.47 9.38 1.16
C ASP A 73 17.36 8.23 0.68
N VAL A 74 18.48 8.01 1.36
CA VAL A 74 19.44 6.97 1.03
C VAL A 74 19.66 6.14 2.28
N SER A 75 19.35 4.85 2.19
CA SER A 75 19.57 3.93 3.31
C SER A 75 21.05 3.79 3.64
N ALA A 76 21.36 3.59 4.92
CA ALA A 76 22.71 3.16 5.30
C ALA A 76 23.11 1.87 4.56
N PRO A 77 24.29 1.83 3.91
CA PRO A 77 24.70 0.67 3.15
C PRO A 77 25.02 -0.50 4.09
N TRP A 78 24.68 -1.71 3.66
CA TRP A 78 25.01 -2.94 4.38
C TRP A 78 25.68 -3.94 3.44
N SER A 79 26.54 -4.80 3.97
CA SER A 79 27.35 -5.72 3.16
C SER A 79 26.88 -7.17 3.29
N ARG A 80 26.87 -7.90 2.18
CA ARG A 80 26.62 -9.35 2.13
C ARG A 80 27.25 -9.95 0.87
N ASN A 81 27.86 -11.13 1.01
CA ASN A 81 28.41 -11.91 -0.11
C ASN A 81 29.34 -11.11 -1.05
N GLY A 82 30.18 -10.21 -0.51
CA GLY A 82 31.12 -9.42 -1.30
C GLY A 82 30.53 -8.17 -1.96
N TYR A 83 29.27 -7.83 -1.68
CA TYR A 83 28.62 -6.61 -2.17
C TYR A 83 28.07 -5.75 -1.03
N ARG A 84 28.12 -4.43 -1.22
CA ARG A 84 27.35 -3.44 -0.45
C ARG A 84 26.02 -3.22 -1.15
N TYR A 85 24.96 -3.08 -0.38
CA TYR A 85 23.60 -2.85 -0.85
C TYR A 85 23.03 -1.61 -0.20
N ARG A 86 22.22 -0.87 -0.96
CA ARG A 86 21.41 0.23 -0.45
C ARG A 86 20.13 0.34 -1.26
N HIS A 87 19.19 1.11 -0.74
CA HIS A 87 18.09 1.63 -1.52
C HIS A 87 18.05 3.15 -1.45
N ILE A 88 17.53 3.76 -2.50
CA ILE A 88 17.41 5.20 -2.64
C ILE A 88 16.01 5.57 -3.10
N TYR A 89 15.42 6.55 -2.44
CA TYR A 89 14.26 7.29 -2.92
C TYR A 89 14.77 8.59 -3.54
N GLU A 90 14.50 8.78 -4.83
CA GLU A 90 14.79 10.04 -5.52
C GLU A 90 13.55 10.95 -5.49
N PRO A 91 13.73 12.29 -5.58
CA PRO A 91 12.60 13.21 -5.60
C PRO A 91 11.59 12.89 -6.69
N GLY A 92 10.32 12.78 -6.30
CA GLY A 92 9.21 12.46 -7.22
C GLY A 92 9.00 10.98 -7.48
N ASN A 93 9.86 10.09 -6.98
CA ASN A 93 9.66 8.65 -7.05
C ASN A 93 8.89 8.14 -5.83
N GLU A 94 7.83 7.38 -6.08
CA GLU A 94 7.03 6.75 -5.02
C GLU A 94 7.69 5.48 -4.46
N TYR A 95 8.58 4.85 -5.23
CA TYR A 95 9.21 3.59 -4.88
C TYR A 95 10.74 3.68 -4.87
N ALA A 96 11.35 2.79 -4.09
CA ALA A 96 12.80 2.75 -3.96
C ALA A 96 13.51 2.17 -5.20
N ILE A 97 14.70 2.67 -5.47
CA ILE A 97 15.66 2.07 -6.40
C ILE A 97 16.67 1.28 -5.57
N TYR A 98 16.79 -0.01 -5.82
CA TYR A 98 17.74 -0.89 -5.15
C TYR A 98 19.04 -0.93 -5.92
N GLN A 99 20.15 -0.72 -5.22
CA GLN A 99 21.48 -0.65 -5.80
C GLN A 99 22.46 -1.56 -5.05
N ARG A 100 23.52 -1.97 -5.75
CA ARG A 100 24.67 -2.66 -5.15
C ARG A 100 26.00 -2.12 -5.67
N GLN A 101 27.06 -2.43 -4.96
CA GLN A 101 28.44 -2.16 -5.36
C GLN A 101 29.36 -3.25 -4.79
N SER A 102 30.47 -3.57 -5.45
CA SER A 102 31.48 -4.46 -4.86
C SER A 102 32.04 -3.87 -3.57
N VAL A 103 32.28 -4.68 -2.54
CA VAL A 103 32.92 -4.18 -1.30
C VAL A 103 34.35 -3.67 -1.50
N LEU A 104 34.99 -4.07 -2.60
CA LEU A 104 36.36 -3.67 -2.98
C LEU A 104 36.41 -2.26 -3.58
N CYS A 105 35.30 -1.77 -4.13
CA CYS A 105 35.18 -0.40 -4.62
C CYS A 105 35.07 0.57 -3.44
N ALA A 106 35.52 1.80 -3.64
CA ALA A 106 35.22 2.86 -2.70
C ALA A 106 33.74 3.28 -2.79
N GLU A 107 33.13 3.70 -1.68
CA GLU A 107 31.68 3.98 -1.62
C GLU A 107 31.21 5.09 -2.55
N TRP A 108 32.12 6.01 -2.91
CA TRP A 108 31.85 7.13 -3.81
C TRP A 108 31.97 6.74 -5.29
N GLU A 109 32.42 5.53 -5.61
CA GLU A 109 32.35 5.00 -6.97
C GLU A 109 30.90 4.68 -7.36
N GLU A 110 30.67 4.38 -8.64
CA GLU A 110 29.34 4.12 -9.15
C GLU A 110 28.68 2.88 -8.52
N TRP A 111 27.37 2.98 -8.32
CA TRP A 111 26.52 1.90 -7.82
C TRP A 111 25.71 1.32 -8.97
N GLU A 112 25.65 -0.01 -9.04
CA GLU A 112 24.86 -0.75 -10.03
C GLU A 112 23.39 -0.81 -9.57
N THR A 113 22.46 -0.39 -10.43
CA THR A 113 21.03 -0.56 -10.17
C THR A 113 20.61 -2.02 -10.37
N LEU A 114 20.09 -2.63 -9.32
CA LEU A 114 19.52 -3.98 -9.35
C LEU A 114 18.04 -3.96 -9.75
N LEU A 115 17.31 -2.99 -9.20
CA LEU A 115 15.87 -2.88 -9.39
C LEU A 115 15.43 -1.43 -9.22
N ASP A 116 14.86 -0.87 -10.27
CA ASP A 116 14.02 0.33 -10.17
C ASP A 116 12.56 -0.11 -9.99
N ALA A 117 12.02 0.06 -8.78
CA ALA A 117 10.64 -0.31 -8.49
C ALA A 117 9.63 0.65 -9.13
N ASN A 118 10.01 1.88 -9.46
CA ASN A 118 9.13 2.83 -10.17
C ASN A 118 8.88 2.36 -11.60
N GLN A 119 9.92 1.88 -12.28
CA GLN A 119 9.78 1.26 -13.60
C GLN A 119 8.88 0.03 -13.55
N ARG A 120 8.99 -0.81 -12.51
CA ARG A 120 8.07 -1.95 -12.34
C ARG A 120 6.63 -1.53 -12.04
N ALA A 121 6.44 -0.47 -11.26
CA ALA A 121 5.13 0.05 -10.90
C ALA A 121 4.45 0.82 -12.06
N SER A 122 5.18 1.24 -13.08
CA SER A 122 4.63 2.05 -14.19
C SER A 122 3.42 1.46 -14.92
N HIS A 123 3.17 0.16 -14.80
CA HIS A 123 2.02 -0.53 -15.40
C HIS A 123 1.06 -1.13 -14.35
N SER A 124 1.15 -0.72 -13.09
CA SER A 124 0.32 -1.23 -12.00
C SER A 124 -0.16 -0.10 -11.09
N GLU A 125 -1.43 -0.13 -10.71
CA GLU A 125 -1.98 0.78 -9.70
C GLU A 125 -1.42 0.53 -8.30
N PHE A 126 -0.83 -0.65 -8.08
CA PHE A 126 -0.26 -1.04 -6.79
C PHE A 126 0.96 -1.96 -6.96
N LEU A 127 2.05 -1.66 -6.24
CA LEU A 127 3.21 -2.54 -6.15
C LEU A 127 3.59 -2.78 -4.68
N TYR A 128 3.58 -4.04 -4.26
CA TYR A 128 4.17 -4.45 -2.99
C TYR A 128 5.54 -5.09 -3.24
N PRO A 129 6.65 -4.40 -2.95
CA PRO A 129 7.97 -5.03 -3.01
C PRO A 129 8.05 -6.08 -1.91
N GLY A 130 8.13 -7.36 -2.29
CA GLY A 130 8.25 -8.47 -1.36
C GLY A 130 9.46 -8.27 -0.43
N ARG A 131 9.29 -8.63 0.86
CA ARG A 131 10.28 -8.43 1.92
C ARG A 131 11.56 -9.28 1.76
N ASP A 132 11.57 -10.19 0.80
CA ASP A 132 12.64 -11.16 0.64
C ASP A 132 13.47 -10.79 -0.60
N GLY A 133 14.73 -10.40 -0.38
CA GLY A 133 15.73 -10.14 -1.42
C GLY A 133 16.18 -11.39 -2.18
N ARG A 134 15.26 -12.34 -2.39
CA ARG A 134 15.42 -13.47 -3.29
C ARG A 134 14.87 -13.05 -4.64
N VAL A 135 15.80 -12.68 -5.52
CA VAL A 135 15.56 -12.70 -6.95
C VAL A 135 15.12 -14.14 -7.27
N ALA A 136 13.86 -14.33 -7.68
CA ALA A 136 13.46 -15.58 -8.29
C ALA A 136 14.31 -15.73 -9.56
N GLY A 137 14.99 -16.87 -9.66
CA GLY A 137 15.94 -17.17 -10.72
C GLY A 137 15.30 -17.49 -12.06
#